data_AF-A0A0A1F608-F1
#
_entry.id   AF-A0A0A1F608-F1
#
_cell.length_a   1.000
_cell.length_b   1.000
_cell.length_c   1.000
_cell.angle_alpha   90.00
_cell.angle_beta   90.00
_cell.angle_gamma   90.00
#
_symmetry.space_group_name_H-M   'P 1'
#
loop_
_entity.id
_entity.type
_entity.pdbx_description
1 polymer ?
#
loop_
_entity_poly.entity_id
_entity_poly.type
_entity_poly.pdbx_seq_one_letter_code
_entity_poly.pdbx_strand_id
1 'polypeptide(L)'
;MRHPSLQQCATIILLAWQSLSLAAERVIPIDPARTDKPGFMVVIEAPGHYQLAGNLKVTDANTTAIEINADNVIIDLHGFAIQGATRCQQLPAPCWPLGTGNGIHAVNRSHVTVRNGIVQGMGNYGIYLESNSANLDHVVLSRNGHGGAVFFGGVISNSVAETNGGDGIFGVDLKVNRNIMRGNQLLGLAAHGQSSFSGNKLSANNGNAAQTNLKSAAAAGNTCNATACP
;
A
#
# COMPACT_ATOMS: atom_id res chain seq x y z
N MET A 1 -38.28 -37.95 70.99
CA MET A 1 -38.48 -37.37 69.64
C MET A 1 -37.68 -36.09 69.51
N ARG A 2 -36.51 -36.16 68.85
CA ARG A 2 -35.99 -35.22 67.82
C ARG A 2 -34.47 -35.43 67.67
N HIS A 3 -34.10 -35.70 66.43
CA HIS A 3 -32.78 -36.02 65.89
C HIS A 3 -31.82 -34.81 65.86
N PRO A 4 -30.49 -35.05 65.68
CA PRO A 4 -29.43 -34.07 65.89
C PRO A 4 -29.18 -33.20 64.64
N SER A 5 -28.74 -31.95 64.84
CA SER A 5 -28.31 -31.07 63.74
C SER A 5 -26.79 -31.07 63.60
N LEU A 6 -26.30 -31.73 62.56
CA LEU A 6 -24.94 -31.64 62.04
C LEU A 6 -24.76 -30.28 61.34
N GLN A 7 -23.80 -29.46 61.80
CA GLN A 7 -23.30 -28.30 61.07
C GLN A 7 -22.37 -28.77 59.94
N GLN A 8 -22.76 -28.53 58.69
CA GLN A 8 -21.87 -28.62 57.53
C GLN A 8 -21.40 -27.21 57.16
N CYS A 9 -20.10 -26.96 57.27
CA CYS A 9 -19.43 -25.80 56.69
C CYS A 9 -19.32 -26.00 55.17
N ALA A 10 -20.09 -25.25 54.38
CA ALA A 10 -19.97 -25.22 52.93
C ALA A 10 -18.87 -24.21 52.53
N THR A 11 -17.75 -24.72 52.03
CA THR A 11 -16.68 -23.93 51.40
C THR A 11 -17.14 -23.51 50.01
N ILE A 12 -17.37 -22.22 49.79
CA ILE A 12 -17.67 -21.66 48.47
C ILE A 12 -16.34 -21.37 47.77
N ILE A 13 -16.01 -22.16 46.73
CA ILE A 13 -14.92 -21.84 45.80
C ILE A 13 -15.50 -20.93 44.71
N LEU A 14 -15.15 -19.65 44.75
CA LEU A 14 -15.42 -18.71 43.66
C LEU A 14 -14.44 -19.00 42.52
N LEU A 15 -14.90 -19.67 41.47
CA LEU A 15 -14.19 -19.75 40.19
C LEU A 15 -14.37 -18.40 39.47
N ALA A 16 -13.35 -17.55 39.51
CA ALA A 16 -13.29 -16.34 38.71
C ALA A 16 -13.07 -16.73 37.25
N TRP A 17 -14.12 -16.60 36.43
CA TRP A 17 -14.03 -16.70 34.98
C TRP A 17 -13.41 -15.39 34.47
N GLN A 18 -12.09 -15.37 34.30
CA GLN A 18 -11.47 -14.30 33.52
C GLN A 18 -11.75 -14.57 32.04
N SER A 19 -12.71 -13.83 31.50
CA SER A 19 -12.89 -13.75 30.05
C SER A 19 -11.65 -13.10 29.44
N LEU A 20 -10.80 -13.91 28.80
CA LEU A 20 -9.80 -13.43 27.86
C LEU A 20 -10.54 -12.84 26.65
N SER A 21 -10.85 -11.54 26.73
CA SER A 21 -11.31 -10.78 25.57
C SER A 21 -10.12 -10.56 24.65
N LEU A 22 -9.98 -11.36 23.60
CA LEU A 22 -9.23 -10.96 22.41
C LEU A 22 -9.94 -9.73 21.85
N ALA A 23 -9.42 -8.54 22.13
CA ALA A 23 -9.88 -7.33 21.45
C ALA A 23 -9.55 -7.51 19.96
N ALA A 24 -10.54 -7.90 19.16
CA ALA A 24 -10.43 -7.79 17.72
C ALA A 24 -10.11 -6.34 17.40
N GLU A 25 -8.99 -6.09 16.73
CA GLU A 25 -8.59 -4.74 16.32
C GLU A 25 -9.75 -4.13 15.52
N ARG A 26 -10.27 -3.01 16.01
CA ARG A 26 -11.43 -2.36 15.40
C ARG A 26 -11.04 -1.86 14.02
N VAL A 27 -11.68 -2.40 12.99
CA VAL A 27 -11.58 -1.87 11.63
C VAL A 27 -12.37 -0.57 11.54
N ILE A 28 -11.72 0.49 11.06
CA ILE A 28 -12.29 1.83 10.89
C ILE A 28 -12.66 2.01 9.41
N PRO A 29 -13.95 2.07 9.06
CA PRO A 29 -14.34 2.26 7.67
C PRO A 29 -13.98 3.67 7.20
N ILE A 30 -13.46 3.76 5.97
CA ILE A 30 -13.29 4.99 5.22
C ILE A 30 -14.49 5.11 4.28
N ASP A 31 -15.36 6.08 4.58
CA ASP A 31 -16.51 6.42 3.74
C ASP A 31 -16.06 7.19 2.49
N PRO A 32 -16.42 6.75 1.26
CA PRO A 32 -16.13 7.48 0.03
C PRO A 32 -16.69 8.90 -0.07
N ALA A 33 -17.73 9.23 0.70
CA ALA A 33 -18.28 10.58 0.75
C ALA A 33 -17.48 11.52 1.68
N ARG A 34 -16.52 10.99 2.45
CA ARG A 34 -15.71 11.76 3.39
C ARG A 34 -14.82 12.76 2.65
N THR A 35 -14.84 14.00 3.11
CA THR A 35 -13.91 15.06 2.66
C THR A 35 -13.42 15.83 3.89
N ASP A 36 -12.16 15.65 4.23
CA ASP A 36 -11.62 16.18 5.48
C ASP A 36 -11.05 17.58 5.35
N LYS A 37 -10.20 17.83 4.34
CA LYS A 37 -9.47 19.09 4.19
C LYS A 37 -9.22 19.43 2.71
N PRO A 38 -9.11 20.71 2.33
CA PRO A 38 -8.66 21.07 0.98
C PRO A 38 -7.32 20.38 0.64
N GLY A 39 -7.25 19.77 -0.53
CA GLY A 39 -6.07 19.01 -0.97
C GLY A 39 -6.01 17.56 -0.48
N PHE A 40 -6.86 17.15 0.47
CA PHE A 40 -6.92 15.78 1.01
C PHE A 40 -8.35 15.28 1.17
N MET A 41 -8.72 14.16 0.55
CA MET A 41 -10.06 13.60 0.79
C MET A 41 -10.18 13.01 2.20
N VAL A 42 -9.19 12.23 2.63
CA VAL A 42 -9.16 11.56 3.94
C VAL A 42 -7.83 11.83 4.63
N VAL A 43 -7.88 12.18 5.91
CA VAL A 43 -6.72 12.35 6.79
C VAL A 43 -6.84 11.38 7.96
N ILE A 44 -5.80 10.58 8.15
CA ILE A 44 -5.68 9.61 9.24
C ILE A 44 -4.71 10.18 10.27
N GLU A 45 -5.23 10.56 11.44
CA GLU A 45 -4.44 11.20 12.51
C GLU A 45 -4.16 10.24 13.69
N ALA A 46 -4.65 9.00 13.63
CA ALA A 46 -4.47 8.00 14.69
C ALA A 46 -4.03 6.64 14.12
N PRO A 47 -3.21 5.87 14.87
CA PRO A 47 -2.91 4.48 14.54
C PRO A 47 -4.17 3.63 14.38
N GLY A 48 -4.06 2.53 13.62
CA GLY A 48 -5.11 1.51 13.53
C GLY A 48 -5.31 0.95 12.13
N HIS A 49 -6.32 0.08 12.03
CA HIS A 49 -6.70 -0.58 10.78
C HIS A 49 -7.87 0.13 10.13
N TYR A 50 -7.63 0.74 8.98
CA TYR A 50 -8.61 1.44 8.17
C TYR A 50 -8.95 0.63 6.93
N GLN A 51 -10.22 0.61 6.55
CA GLN A 51 -10.70 -0.16 5.41
C GLN A 51 -11.60 0.69 4.52
N LEU A 52 -11.40 0.65 3.20
CA LEU A 52 -12.33 1.30 2.27
C LEU A 52 -13.72 0.63 2.34
N ALA A 53 -14.76 1.45 2.47
CA ALA A 53 -16.15 0.99 2.36
C ALA A 53 -16.69 1.06 0.90
N GLY A 54 -15.91 1.63 -0.01
CA GLY A 54 -16.24 1.75 -1.43
C GLY A 54 -15.11 2.45 -2.21
N ASN A 55 -15.32 2.63 -3.52
CA ASN A 55 -14.33 3.31 -4.37
C ASN A 55 -14.21 4.80 -4.02
N LEU A 56 -12.99 5.31 -3.89
CA LEU A 56 -12.71 6.74 -3.76
C LEU A 56 -12.51 7.36 -5.14
N LYS A 57 -13.22 8.44 -5.44
CA LYS A 57 -13.07 9.18 -6.71
C LYS A 57 -12.46 10.55 -6.46
N VAL A 58 -11.24 10.75 -6.92
CA VAL A 58 -10.47 11.98 -6.80
C VAL A 58 -10.55 12.73 -8.13
N THR A 59 -11.32 13.82 -8.18
CA THR A 59 -11.61 14.53 -9.43
C THR A 59 -10.59 15.59 -9.82
N ASP A 60 -9.73 16.00 -8.89
CA ASP A 60 -8.65 16.96 -9.12
C ASP A 60 -7.29 16.25 -9.04
N ALA A 61 -6.44 16.44 -10.05
CA ALA A 61 -5.12 15.83 -10.14
C ALA A 61 -4.15 16.31 -9.04
N ASN A 62 -4.44 17.42 -8.36
CA ASN A 62 -3.62 17.94 -7.26
C ASN A 62 -4.06 17.44 -5.88
N THR A 63 -5.19 16.74 -5.79
CA THR A 63 -5.74 16.25 -4.52
C THR A 63 -5.14 14.88 -4.18
N THR A 64 -4.64 14.75 -2.95
CA THR A 64 -4.24 13.46 -2.39
C THR A 64 -5.46 12.74 -1.82
N ALA A 65 -5.63 11.44 -2.10
CA ALA A 65 -6.84 10.74 -1.64
C ALA A 65 -6.77 10.45 -0.13
N ILE A 66 -5.68 9.83 0.34
CA ILE A 66 -5.48 9.48 1.75
C ILE A 66 -4.13 10.02 2.22
N GLU A 67 -4.17 10.90 3.23
CA GLU A 67 -3.00 11.40 3.95
C GLU A 67 -2.87 10.70 5.31
N ILE A 68 -1.69 10.14 5.60
CA ILE A 68 -1.42 9.41 6.84
C ILE A 68 -0.49 10.21 7.75
N ASN A 69 -1.05 10.68 8.86
CA ASN A 69 -0.37 11.46 9.90
C ASN A 69 -0.11 10.68 11.19
N ALA A 70 -0.15 9.35 11.15
CA ALA A 70 0.13 8.48 12.29
C ALA A 70 0.99 7.27 11.90
N ASP A 71 1.71 6.73 12.89
CA ASP A 71 2.40 5.44 12.79
C ASP A 71 1.44 4.27 12.99
N ASN A 72 1.88 3.05 12.65
CA ASN A 72 1.12 1.81 12.86
C ASN A 72 -0.28 1.87 12.23
N VAL A 73 -0.30 2.21 10.93
CA VAL A 73 -1.52 2.35 10.14
C VAL A 73 -1.57 1.23 9.11
N ILE A 74 -2.69 0.51 9.08
CA ILE A 74 -3.01 -0.44 8.02
C ILE A 74 -4.12 0.18 7.18
N ILE A 75 -3.87 0.36 5.88
CA ILE A 75 -4.88 0.69 4.88
C ILE A 75 -5.20 -0.59 4.10
N ASP A 76 -6.39 -1.13 4.32
CA ASP A 76 -6.94 -2.21 3.51
C ASP A 76 -7.92 -1.62 2.49
N LEU A 77 -7.55 -1.68 1.21
CA LEU A 77 -8.40 -1.20 0.13
C LEU A 77 -9.60 -2.13 -0.10
N HIS A 78 -9.62 -3.33 0.49
CA HIS A 78 -10.76 -4.27 0.50
C HIS A 78 -11.33 -4.58 -0.89
N GLY A 79 -10.45 -4.66 -1.89
CA GLY A 79 -10.81 -4.87 -3.30
C GLY A 79 -11.34 -3.63 -4.02
N PHE A 80 -11.52 -2.51 -3.32
CA PHE A 80 -11.93 -1.24 -3.92
C PHE A 80 -10.76 -0.47 -4.53
N ALA A 81 -11.12 0.56 -5.29
CA ALA A 81 -10.19 1.41 -6.01
C ALA A 81 -10.15 2.84 -5.46
N ILE A 82 -8.96 3.43 -5.44
CA ILE A 82 -8.75 4.87 -5.44
C ILE A 82 -8.55 5.30 -6.91
N GLN A 83 -9.39 6.21 -7.39
CA GLN A 83 -9.48 6.57 -8.81
C GLN A 83 -9.31 8.08 -9.00
N GLY A 84 -8.17 8.48 -9.55
CA GLY A 84 -7.89 9.88 -9.86
C GLY A 84 -8.35 10.32 -11.26
N ALA A 85 -8.09 11.60 -11.56
CA ALA A 85 -8.48 12.26 -12.80
C ALA A 85 -7.56 11.96 -13.99
N THR A 86 -6.33 11.51 -13.76
CA THR A 86 -5.31 11.26 -14.77
C THR A 86 -5.66 10.09 -15.66
N ARG A 87 -5.34 10.22 -16.96
CA ARG A 87 -5.49 9.19 -17.98
C ARG A 87 -4.16 9.04 -18.71
N CYS A 88 -3.64 7.83 -18.73
CA CYS A 88 -2.55 7.45 -19.62
C CYS A 88 -3.17 6.66 -20.78
N GLN A 89 -3.40 7.33 -21.91
CA GLN A 89 -3.67 6.66 -23.19
C GLN A 89 -2.39 5.90 -23.57
N GLN A 90 -2.48 4.69 -24.13
CA GLN A 90 -1.37 3.73 -24.26
C GLN A 90 0.01 4.37 -24.45
N LEU A 91 0.95 4.06 -23.54
CA LEU A 91 2.31 4.57 -23.62
C LEU A 91 2.93 4.22 -25.00
N PRO A 92 3.68 5.16 -25.62
CA PRO A 92 4.35 6.31 -25.01
C PRO A 92 3.52 7.61 -24.92
N ALA A 93 2.22 7.60 -25.21
CA ALA A 93 1.42 8.81 -25.07
C ALA A 93 1.44 9.32 -23.61
N PRO A 94 1.58 10.63 -23.39
CA PRO A 94 1.75 11.18 -22.06
C PRO A 94 0.48 11.04 -21.23
N CYS A 95 0.66 10.85 -19.92
CA CYS A 95 -0.44 10.90 -18.97
C CYS A 95 -0.96 12.34 -18.82
N TRP A 96 -2.28 12.52 -18.73
CA TRP A 96 -2.90 13.84 -18.53
C TRP A 96 -4.29 13.73 -17.85
N PRO A 97 -4.70 14.72 -17.03
CA PRO A 97 -3.87 15.79 -16.46
C PRO A 97 -2.84 15.23 -15.46
N LEU A 98 -1.68 15.89 -15.36
CA LEU A 98 -0.72 15.66 -14.27
C LEU A 98 -1.04 16.61 -13.11
N GLY A 99 -0.56 16.28 -11.92
CA GLY A 99 -0.71 17.12 -10.73
C GLY A 99 0.13 16.60 -9.57
N THR A 100 -0.03 17.18 -8.40
CA THR A 100 0.73 16.81 -7.18
C THR A 100 0.05 15.72 -6.34
N GLY A 101 -1.19 15.37 -6.64
CA GLY A 101 -2.02 14.50 -5.82
C GLY A 101 -1.59 13.04 -5.88
N ASN A 102 -1.36 12.44 -4.71
CA ASN A 102 -1.03 11.02 -4.56
C ASN A 102 -2.27 10.21 -4.16
N GLY A 103 -2.33 8.92 -4.49
CA GLY A 103 -3.43 8.08 -4.01
C GLY A 103 -3.36 7.88 -2.50
N ILE A 104 -2.20 7.46 -2.01
CA ILE A 104 -1.91 7.35 -0.58
C ILE A 104 -0.55 7.99 -0.31
N HIS A 105 -0.49 8.83 0.71
CA HIS A 105 0.70 9.59 1.06
C HIS A 105 1.01 9.51 2.55
N ALA A 106 2.29 9.33 2.87
CA ALA A 106 2.82 9.44 4.23
C ALA A 106 4.28 9.88 4.18
N VAL A 107 4.67 10.79 5.09
CA VAL A 107 6.06 11.23 5.28
C VAL A 107 6.43 11.13 6.75
N ASN A 108 7.62 10.59 7.03
CA ASN A 108 8.14 10.42 8.38
C ASN A 108 7.15 9.66 9.29
N ARG A 109 6.64 8.53 8.78
CA ARG A 109 5.80 7.57 9.52
C ARG A 109 6.47 6.20 9.55
N SER A 110 6.08 5.36 10.49
CA SER A 110 6.59 3.98 10.62
C SER A 110 5.44 2.97 10.68
N HIS A 111 5.70 1.77 10.18
CA HIS A 111 4.74 0.66 10.14
C HIS A 111 3.45 1.00 9.40
N VAL A 112 3.60 1.60 8.21
CA VAL A 112 2.47 1.85 7.31
C VAL A 112 2.32 0.68 6.36
N THR A 113 1.18 0.01 6.40
CA THR A 113 0.84 -1.08 5.46
C THR A 113 -0.29 -0.64 4.54
N VAL A 114 -0.15 -0.89 3.24
CA VAL A 114 -1.23 -0.73 2.26
C VAL A 114 -1.46 -2.07 1.57
N ARG A 115 -2.70 -2.53 1.45
CA ARG A 115 -3.00 -3.82 0.82
C ARG A 115 -4.33 -3.91 0.09
N ASN A 116 -4.45 -4.95 -0.74
CA ASN A 116 -5.70 -5.49 -1.28
C ASN A 116 -6.54 -4.51 -2.10
N GLY A 117 -6.04 -3.95 -3.20
CA GLY A 117 -6.90 -3.13 -4.06
C GLY A 117 -6.19 -2.45 -5.21
N ILE A 118 -6.78 -1.35 -5.68
CA ILE A 118 -6.31 -0.64 -6.88
C ILE A 118 -6.09 0.84 -6.54
N VAL A 119 -4.97 1.40 -6.98
CA VAL A 119 -4.74 2.84 -6.95
C VAL A 119 -4.35 3.28 -8.35
N GLN A 120 -5.21 4.09 -8.97
CA GLN A 120 -5.07 4.42 -10.39
C GLN A 120 -5.43 5.85 -10.74
N GLY A 121 -4.83 6.35 -11.82
CA GLY A 121 -5.19 7.64 -12.38
C GLY A 121 -4.85 8.82 -11.49
N MET A 122 -3.93 8.68 -10.53
CA MET A 122 -3.51 9.79 -9.67
C MET A 122 -2.62 10.76 -10.45
N GLY A 123 -2.68 12.05 -10.10
CA GLY A 123 -1.93 13.11 -10.78
C GLY A 123 -0.42 12.95 -10.69
N ASN A 124 0.04 12.45 -9.55
CA ASN A 124 1.44 12.17 -9.24
C ASN A 124 1.68 10.66 -9.16
N TYR A 125 1.97 10.14 -7.97
CA TYR A 125 2.17 8.72 -7.73
C TYR A 125 0.89 8.03 -7.25
N GLY A 126 0.77 6.74 -7.52
CA GLY A 126 -0.26 5.93 -6.86
C GLY A 126 -0.06 5.96 -5.35
N ILE A 127 1.14 5.57 -4.89
CA ILE A 127 1.49 5.55 -3.47
C ILE A 127 2.85 6.21 -3.27
N TYR A 128 2.95 7.11 -2.30
CA TYR A 128 4.20 7.73 -1.88
C TYR A 128 4.35 7.57 -0.35
N LEU A 129 5.25 6.69 0.08
CA LEU A 129 5.53 6.44 1.49
C LEU A 129 7.01 6.69 1.79
N GLU A 130 7.31 7.86 2.33
CA GLU A 130 8.61 8.16 2.91
C GLU A 130 8.60 7.71 4.37
N SER A 131 8.91 6.42 4.58
CA SER A 131 8.72 5.71 5.84
C SER A 131 9.87 4.74 6.08
N ASN A 132 10.38 4.69 7.32
CA ASN A 132 11.45 3.76 7.69
C ASN A 132 11.03 2.27 7.62
N SER A 133 9.72 2.00 7.60
CA SER A 133 9.17 0.64 7.56
C SER A 133 7.75 0.70 6.98
N ALA A 134 7.66 0.47 5.67
CA ALA A 134 6.39 0.37 4.97
C ALA A 134 6.21 -0.99 4.28
N ASN A 135 4.96 -1.41 4.11
CA ASN A 135 4.61 -2.64 3.42
C ASN A 135 3.51 -2.37 2.38
N LEU A 136 3.74 -2.84 1.15
CA LEU A 136 2.75 -2.85 0.09
C LEU A 136 2.52 -4.28 -0.39
N ASP A 137 1.27 -4.75 -0.33
CA ASP A 137 0.95 -6.14 -0.67
C ASP A 137 -0.38 -6.28 -1.42
N HIS A 138 -0.40 -7.02 -2.53
CA HIS A 138 -1.61 -7.24 -3.35
C HIS A 138 -2.30 -5.94 -3.81
N VAL A 139 -1.52 -4.96 -4.29
CA VAL A 139 -2.05 -3.71 -4.85
C VAL A 139 -1.70 -3.56 -6.33
N VAL A 140 -2.67 -3.09 -7.11
CA VAL A 140 -2.46 -2.69 -8.51
C VAL A 140 -2.32 -1.17 -8.59
N LEU A 141 -1.15 -0.71 -9.01
CA LEU A 141 -0.78 0.68 -9.21
C LEU A 141 -0.74 0.97 -10.71
N SER A 142 -1.79 1.61 -11.24
CA SER A 142 -1.93 1.75 -12.69
C SER A 142 -2.24 3.16 -13.17
N ARG A 143 -1.66 3.54 -14.32
CA ARG A 143 -2.02 4.78 -15.02
C ARG A 143 -1.91 6.04 -14.16
N ASN A 144 -0.97 6.05 -13.21
CA ASN A 144 -0.65 7.23 -12.42
C ASN A 144 0.32 8.12 -13.21
N GLY A 145 0.22 9.44 -13.01
CA GLY A 145 0.88 10.44 -13.83
C GLY A 145 2.41 10.35 -13.82
N HIS A 146 3.01 10.08 -12.67
CA HIS A 146 4.46 10.00 -12.49
C HIS A 146 4.97 8.59 -12.21
N GLY A 147 4.26 7.75 -11.46
CA GLY A 147 4.77 6.42 -11.14
C GLY A 147 3.82 5.60 -10.29
N GLY A 148 4.11 4.31 -10.15
CA GLY A 148 3.29 3.43 -9.33
C GLY A 148 3.48 3.69 -7.85
N ALA A 149 4.67 3.38 -7.33
CA ALA A 149 5.01 3.52 -5.92
C ALA A 149 6.39 4.16 -5.70
N VAL A 150 6.48 5.02 -4.67
CA VAL A 150 7.71 5.59 -4.14
C VAL A 150 7.85 5.23 -2.65
N PHE A 151 8.95 4.56 -2.29
CA PHE A 151 9.21 4.09 -0.93
C PHE A 151 10.64 4.45 -0.47
N PHE A 152 10.82 4.71 0.83
CA PHE A 152 12.13 5.00 1.44
C PHE A 152 12.40 4.06 2.61
N GLY A 153 12.56 2.78 2.31
CA GLY A 153 12.56 1.69 3.28
C GLY A 153 11.25 0.89 3.24
N GLY A 154 11.35 -0.43 3.19
CA GLY A 154 10.19 -1.31 3.29
C GLY A 154 10.17 -2.47 2.31
N VAL A 155 9.01 -3.12 2.25
CA VAL A 155 8.76 -4.30 1.41
C VAL A 155 7.62 -4.01 0.44
N ILE A 156 7.83 -4.33 -0.83
CA ILE A 156 6.77 -4.31 -1.83
C ILE A 156 6.65 -5.72 -2.39
N SER A 157 5.48 -6.34 -2.25
CA SER A 157 5.26 -7.71 -2.69
C SER A 157 3.91 -7.97 -3.35
N ASN A 158 3.87 -9.01 -4.18
CA ASN A 158 2.64 -9.53 -4.80
C ASN A 158 1.78 -8.45 -5.47
N SER A 159 2.41 -7.39 -5.95
CA SER A 159 1.76 -6.18 -6.45
C SER A 159 2.06 -5.98 -7.93
N VAL A 160 1.26 -5.14 -8.57
CA VAL A 160 1.40 -4.82 -10.00
C VAL A 160 1.61 -3.32 -10.14
N ALA A 161 2.67 -2.91 -10.83
CA ALA A 161 2.87 -1.52 -11.24
C ALA A 161 2.87 -1.43 -12.76
N GLU A 162 1.85 -0.81 -13.35
CA GLU A 162 1.66 -0.84 -14.79
C GLU A 162 1.18 0.45 -15.44
N THR A 163 1.68 0.72 -16.64
CA THR A 163 1.18 1.83 -17.49
C THR A 163 1.27 3.19 -16.78
N ASN A 164 2.22 3.37 -15.86
CA ASN A 164 2.45 4.64 -15.19
C ASN A 164 3.37 5.55 -16.04
N GLY A 165 3.22 6.87 -15.90
CA GLY A 165 3.97 7.87 -16.69
C GLY A 165 5.45 8.01 -16.33
N GLY A 166 5.96 7.23 -15.38
CA GLY A 166 7.38 7.16 -15.05
C GLY A 166 7.77 5.76 -14.60
N ASP A 167 8.44 5.62 -13.45
CA ASP A 167 8.87 4.30 -12.95
C ASP A 167 7.68 3.52 -12.38
N GLY A 168 7.71 2.18 -12.52
CA GLY A 168 6.74 1.31 -11.86
C GLY A 168 6.88 1.39 -10.34
N ILE A 169 8.08 1.09 -9.86
CA ILE A 169 8.48 1.20 -8.45
C ILE A 169 9.80 1.97 -8.38
N PHE A 170 9.84 2.99 -7.53
CA PHE A 170 11.03 3.80 -7.26
C PHE A 170 11.32 3.84 -5.75
N GLY A 171 12.59 3.91 -5.35
CA GLY A 171 12.93 4.19 -3.96
C GLY A 171 14.32 3.80 -3.50
N VAL A 172 14.50 3.84 -2.18
CA VAL A 172 15.76 3.55 -1.48
C VAL A 172 15.52 2.47 -0.42
N ASP A 173 16.50 1.59 -0.20
CA ASP A 173 16.48 0.54 0.84
C ASP A 173 15.23 -0.37 0.79
N LEU A 174 14.88 -0.80 -0.42
CA LEU A 174 13.69 -1.59 -0.71
C LEU A 174 13.97 -3.08 -0.79
N LYS A 175 13.02 -3.88 -0.32
CA LYS A 175 12.89 -5.29 -0.70
C LYS A 175 11.70 -5.46 -1.63
N VAL A 176 11.97 -5.75 -2.90
CA VAL A 176 10.92 -5.88 -3.94
C VAL A 176 10.81 -7.33 -4.37
N ASN A 177 9.70 -8.01 -4.03
CA ASN A 177 9.57 -9.43 -4.36
C ASN A 177 8.23 -9.86 -4.94
N ARG A 178 8.26 -10.73 -5.96
CA ARG A 178 7.04 -11.31 -6.56
C ARG A 178 6.07 -10.27 -7.12
N ASN A 179 6.61 -9.18 -7.69
CA ASN A 179 5.81 -8.14 -8.33
C ASN A 179 5.82 -8.28 -9.85
N ILE A 180 4.81 -7.68 -10.48
CA ILE A 180 4.75 -7.50 -11.93
C ILE A 180 4.90 -6.01 -12.23
N MET A 181 5.94 -5.63 -12.95
CA MET A 181 6.17 -4.24 -13.36
C MET A 181 6.16 -4.19 -14.88
N ARG A 182 5.15 -3.57 -15.49
CA ARG A 182 5.02 -3.64 -16.95
C ARG A 182 4.53 -2.38 -17.62
N GLY A 183 5.09 -2.09 -18.79
CA GLY A 183 4.63 -0.99 -19.61
C GLY A 183 4.67 0.34 -18.88
N ASN A 184 5.61 0.57 -17.95
CA ASN A 184 5.83 1.89 -17.35
C ASN A 184 6.73 2.73 -18.27
N GLN A 185 6.54 4.05 -18.28
CA GLN A 185 7.22 4.93 -19.25
C GLN A 185 8.73 4.95 -19.06
N LEU A 186 9.18 4.83 -17.81
CA LEU A 186 10.59 4.66 -17.44
C LEU A 186 10.83 3.22 -17.00
N LEU A 187 11.62 2.99 -15.96
CA LEU A 187 12.00 1.65 -15.55
C LEU A 187 10.83 0.91 -14.88
N GLY A 188 10.87 -0.41 -14.90
CA GLY A 188 9.97 -1.18 -14.03
C GLY A 188 10.35 -0.98 -12.57
N LEU A 189 11.65 -1.02 -12.28
CA LEU A 189 12.22 -0.84 -10.95
C LEU A 189 13.43 0.11 -10.96
N ALA A 190 13.33 1.23 -10.25
CA ALA A 190 14.42 2.15 -9.97
C ALA A 190 14.71 2.16 -8.47
N ALA A 191 15.56 1.25 -8.00
CA ALA A 191 15.86 1.09 -6.57
C ALA A 191 17.33 1.41 -6.24
N HIS A 192 17.57 1.99 -5.06
CA HIS A 192 18.86 2.53 -4.63
C HIS A 192 19.23 2.08 -3.20
N GLY A 193 20.45 2.39 -2.75
CA GLY A 193 20.91 2.02 -1.41
C GLY A 193 21.11 0.51 -1.28
N GLN A 194 20.70 -0.05 -0.14
CA GLN A 194 20.74 -1.48 0.18
C GLN A 194 19.55 -2.26 -0.39
N SER A 195 18.98 -1.78 -1.50
CA SER A 195 17.82 -2.42 -2.12
C SER A 195 18.14 -3.78 -2.72
N SER A 196 17.17 -4.69 -2.67
CA SER A 196 17.23 -6.00 -3.32
C SER A 196 15.92 -6.37 -3.97
N PHE A 197 15.97 -7.20 -5.01
CA PHE A 197 14.77 -7.67 -5.69
C PHE A 197 14.83 -9.15 -6.09
N SER A 198 13.73 -9.87 -5.95
CA SER A 198 13.64 -11.33 -6.20
C SER A 198 12.29 -11.76 -6.76
N GLY A 199 12.27 -12.76 -7.65
CA GLY A 199 11.01 -13.34 -8.14
C GLY A 199 10.09 -12.37 -8.90
N ASN A 200 10.59 -11.24 -9.40
CA ASN A 200 9.78 -10.23 -10.08
C ASN A 200 9.70 -10.47 -11.59
N LYS A 201 8.61 -10.04 -12.22
CA LYS A 201 8.45 -10.02 -13.68
C LYS A 201 8.41 -8.58 -14.18
N LEU A 202 9.40 -8.20 -14.97
CA LEU A 202 9.53 -6.89 -15.58
C LEU A 202 9.43 -7.02 -17.11
N SER A 203 8.58 -6.24 -17.75
CA SER A 203 8.43 -6.31 -19.21
C SER A 203 7.91 -5.01 -19.81
N ALA A 204 8.39 -4.65 -20.99
CA ALA A 204 7.88 -3.49 -21.73
C ALA A 204 7.97 -2.14 -21.01
N ASN A 205 8.75 -2.06 -19.93
CA ASN A 205 9.10 -0.78 -19.33
C ASN A 205 10.14 -0.08 -20.20
N ASN A 206 10.17 1.25 -20.17
CA ASN A 206 11.16 2.06 -20.88
C ASN A 206 11.25 1.73 -22.38
N GLY A 207 10.11 1.52 -23.04
CA GLY A 207 10.07 1.12 -24.45
C GLY A 207 10.74 -0.23 -24.75
N ASN A 208 10.65 -1.20 -23.82
CA ASN A 208 11.39 -2.49 -23.85
C ASN A 208 12.92 -2.37 -23.69
N ALA A 209 13.46 -1.21 -23.31
CA ALA A 209 14.88 -1.06 -23.01
C ALA A 209 15.25 -1.65 -21.63
N ALA A 210 16.15 -0.99 -20.89
CA ALA A 210 16.50 -1.39 -19.53
C ALA A 210 15.25 -1.44 -18.64
N GLN A 211 15.06 -2.56 -17.93
CA GLN A 211 13.91 -2.76 -17.05
C GLN A 211 14.20 -2.30 -15.60
N THR A 212 15.47 -2.21 -15.24
CA THR A 212 15.95 -1.75 -13.93
C THR A 212 17.11 -0.75 -14.08
N ASN A 213 17.48 -0.06 -13.00
CA ASN A 213 18.62 0.85 -12.97
C ASN A 213 19.96 0.15 -12.64
N LEU A 214 19.97 -1.17 -12.44
CA LEU A 214 21.15 -1.99 -12.06
C LEU A 214 21.86 -1.56 -10.77
N LYS A 215 21.20 -0.80 -9.89
CA LYS A 215 21.79 -0.31 -8.63
C LYS A 215 21.36 -1.11 -7.40
N SER A 216 20.39 -2.01 -7.55
CA SER A 216 19.91 -2.89 -6.48
C SER A 216 20.41 -4.32 -6.69
N ALA A 217 20.58 -5.05 -5.59
CA ALA A 217 21.04 -6.43 -5.65
C ALA A 217 19.95 -7.34 -6.24
N ALA A 218 20.21 -7.90 -7.42
CA ALA A 218 19.36 -8.89 -8.05
C ALA A 218 19.55 -10.26 -7.37
N ALA A 219 18.46 -10.85 -6.88
CA ALA A 219 18.43 -12.24 -6.43
C ALA A 219 17.73 -13.14 -7.45
N ALA A 220 17.59 -14.44 -7.14
CA ALA A 220 17.04 -15.42 -8.07
C ALA A 220 15.57 -15.16 -8.44
N GLY A 221 15.18 -15.65 -9.63
CA GLY A 221 13.78 -15.69 -10.07
C GLY A 221 13.26 -14.41 -10.72
N ASN A 222 14.09 -13.38 -10.92
CA ASN A 222 13.68 -12.20 -11.67
C ASN A 222 13.70 -12.44 -13.18
N THR A 223 12.65 -12.02 -13.87
CA THR A 223 12.53 -12.09 -15.33
C THR A 223 12.34 -10.70 -15.92
N CYS A 224 13.21 -10.28 -16.84
CA CYS A 224 13.20 -9.03 -17.57
C CYS A 224 13.01 -9.31 -19.06
N ASN A 225 11.90 -8.86 -19.67
CA ASN A 225 11.58 -9.11 -21.08
C ASN A 225 11.69 -10.60 -21.49
N ALA A 226 11.16 -11.49 -20.62
CA ALA A 226 11.18 -12.95 -20.77
C ALA A 226 12.55 -13.64 -20.60
N THR A 227 13.61 -12.93 -20.22
CA THR A 227 14.92 -13.52 -19.85
C THR A 227 15.24 -13.26 -18.39
N ALA A 228 16.27 -13.89 -17.83
CA ALA A 228 16.75 -13.52 -16.50
C ALA A 228 17.15 -12.04 -16.46
N CYS A 229 16.82 -11.34 -15.38
CA CYS A 229 17.31 -9.98 -15.18
C CYS A 229 18.83 -9.97 -14.94
N PRO A 230 19.54 -8.95 -15.44
CA PRO A 230 20.94 -8.70 -15.10
C PRO A 230 21.13 -8.37 -13.61
#